data_AF-A0A444W2T1-F1
#
_entry.id   AF-A0A444W2T1-F1
#
_cell.length_a   1.000
_cell.length_b   1.000
_cell.length_c   1.000
_cell.angle_alpha   90.00
_cell.angle_beta   90.00
_cell.angle_gamma   90.00
#
_symmetry.space_group_name_H-M   'P 1'
#
loop_
_entity.id
_entity.type
_entity.pdbx_description
1 polymer ?
#
loop_
_entity_poly.entity_id
_entity_poly.type
_entity_poly.pdbx_seq_one_letter_code
_entity_poly.pdbx_strand_id
1 'polypeptide(L)'
;MLKQFFILCSGVDRDLLKDCSEGEQTKYVGIGATVFFTAVMAFLASAYALFTVFDSIYPALIFGFVWSLLIFNLDRFIVSTIKKRDRFLDEFLQATPRIALAIIIAIVISKPLEIKIFEKEINTVLLKEKNEMELANKKQIGTYFKTDLDKNKAEIAALKADIVKKEKEVNDLYSIYITEAEGTAGTKKLGKGPVYKEKREKHDAALKEFETLKKTNEAKIAEKEKAGVQLQADLDKKVSQTQPIIEGFDGLMARINALNKLPWLPSFFIMLLFLAIETSPIIAKLLAPKGEFDFKQEEAETAMKATLAQNKYQRDLLVKTSAEMHDRVYADIAEDKGLFDLQRKNAKELLELQSHKFVEKQKATL
;
A
#
# COMPACT_ATOMS: atom_id res chain seq x y z
N MET A 1 -8.42 40.97 10.89
CA MET A 1 -7.56 40.17 9.99
C MET A 1 -7.87 38.67 10.06
N LEU A 2 -7.79 38.02 11.24
CA LEU A 2 -8.12 36.59 11.40
C LEU A 2 -9.55 36.20 10.96
N LYS A 3 -10.55 36.99 11.34
CA LYS A 3 -11.95 36.79 10.92
C LYS A 3 -12.10 36.73 9.39
N GLN A 4 -11.48 37.66 8.68
CA GLN A 4 -11.52 37.75 7.21
C GLN A 4 -10.77 36.60 6.52
N PHE A 5 -9.70 36.10 7.15
CA PHE A 5 -8.97 34.94 6.66
C PHE A 5 -9.83 33.68 6.73
N PHE A 6 -10.45 33.39 7.88
CA PHE A 6 -11.32 32.22 7.98
C PHE A 6 -12.59 32.33 7.12
N ILE A 7 -13.15 33.53 6.95
CA ILE A 7 -14.22 33.76 5.96
C ILE A 7 -13.73 33.51 4.52
N LEU A 8 -12.46 33.73 4.20
CA LEU A 8 -11.91 33.31 2.90
C LEU A 8 -11.95 31.77 2.76
N CYS A 9 -11.50 31.08 3.81
CA CYS A 9 -11.38 29.64 3.85
C CYS A 9 -12.72 28.92 3.74
N SER A 10 -13.81 29.52 4.23
CA SER A 10 -15.16 28.94 4.12
C SER A 10 -15.74 28.99 2.70
N GLY A 11 -15.14 29.76 1.77
CA GLY A 11 -15.63 29.85 0.39
C GLY A 11 -16.97 30.56 0.22
N VAL A 12 -17.41 31.30 1.25
CA VAL A 12 -18.68 32.03 1.27
C VAL A 12 -18.59 33.35 0.49
N ASP A 13 -19.72 33.79 -0.09
CA ASP A 13 -19.80 35.13 -0.70
C ASP A 13 -19.61 36.19 0.39
N ARG A 14 -18.53 36.95 0.26
CA ARG A 14 -18.11 37.95 1.24
C ARG A 14 -19.01 39.17 1.22
N ASP A 15 -19.52 39.54 0.05
CA ASP A 15 -20.32 40.76 -0.07
C ASP A 15 -21.70 40.53 0.53
N LEU A 16 -22.27 39.35 0.30
CA LEU A 16 -23.53 38.94 0.92
C LEU A 16 -23.41 38.68 2.44
N LEU A 17 -22.26 38.17 2.90
CA LEU A 17 -22.02 37.90 4.32
C LEU A 17 -21.70 39.15 5.15
N LYS A 18 -21.10 40.19 4.57
CA LYS A 18 -20.80 41.46 5.27
C LYS A 18 -22.06 42.12 5.83
N ASP A 19 -23.16 42.01 5.09
CA ASP A 19 -24.45 42.60 5.46
C ASP A 19 -25.25 41.73 6.42
N CYS A 20 -24.71 40.57 6.84
CA CYS A 20 -25.34 39.68 7.81
C CYS A 20 -24.87 39.95 9.24
N SER A 21 -25.68 39.51 10.20
CA SER A 21 -25.39 39.58 11.64
C SER A 21 -24.06 38.94 12.03
N GLU A 22 -23.44 39.46 13.10
CA GLU A 22 -22.18 38.97 13.65
C GLU A 22 -22.20 37.47 14.02
N GLY A 23 -23.36 36.95 14.44
CA GLY A 23 -23.56 35.53 14.70
C GLY A 23 -23.39 34.67 13.45
N GLU A 24 -23.95 35.11 12.31
CA GLU A 24 -23.82 34.40 11.03
C GLU A 24 -22.38 34.47 10.51
N GLN A 25 -21.72 35.62 10.66
CA GLN A 25 -20.30 35.74 10.31
C GLN A 25 -19.43 34.79 11.15
N THR A 26 -19.72 34.64 12.44
CA THR A 26 -18.98 33.74 13.35
C THR A 26 -19.19 32.27 12.99
N LYS A 27 -20.38 31.88 12.57
CA LYS A 27 -20.67 30.54 12.04
C LYS A 27 -19.80 30.21 10.82
N TYR A 28 -19.71 31.11 9.85
CA TYR A 28 -18.85 30.92 8.68
C TYR A 28 -17.35 30.99 8.98
N VAL A 29 -16.93 31.79 9.97
CA VAL A 29 -15.56 31.75 10.51
C VAL A 29 -15.25 30.37 11.10
N GLY A 30 -16.18 29.77 11.85
CA GLY A 30 -16.02 28.43 12.41
C GLY A 30 -15.86 27.36 11.32
N ILE A 31 -16.73 27.39 10.30
CA ILE A 31 -16.63 26.49 9.15
C ILE A 31 -15.29 26.68 8.41
N GLY A 32 -14.89 27.93 8.17
CA GLY A 32 -13.61 28.23 7.53
C GLY A 32 -12.39 27.81 8.36
N ALA A 33 -12.47 27.89 9.69
CA ALA A 33 -11.44 27.39 10.57
C ALA A 33 -11.31 25.86 10.48
N THR A 34 -12.43 25.12 10.41
CA THR A 34 -12.37 23.66 10.21
C THR A 34 -11.67 23.28 8.90
N VAL A 35 -11.99 23.96 7.79
CA VAL A 35 -11.33 23.75 6.48
C VAL A 35 -9.83 24.08 6.52
N PHE A 36 -9.44 25.10 7.28
CA PHE A 36 -8.02 25.43 7.43
C PHE A 36 -7.28 24.36 8.25
N PHE A 37 -7.85 23.91 9.37
CA PHE A 37 -7.23 22.89 10.20
C PHE A 37 -7.18 21.51 9.53
N THR A 38 -8.16 21.14 8.69
CA THR A 38 -8.07 19.92 7.86
C THR A 38 -6.88 20.01 6.91
N ALA A 39 -6.68 21.15 6.23
CA ALA A 39 -5.54 21.36 5.35
C ALA A 39 -4.18 21.28 6.10
N VAL A 40 -4.09 21.86 7.31
CA VAL A 40 -2.87 21.78 8.13
C VAL A 40 -2.59 20.34 8.58
N MET A 41 -3.61 19.60 9.00
CA MET A 41 -3.45 18.19 9.35
C MET A 41 -3.04 17.35 8.14
N ALA A 42 -3.62 17.61 6.97
CA ALA A 42 -3.24 16.96 5.72
C ALA A 42 -1.77 17.25 5.33
N PHE A 43 -1.28 18.48 5.57
CA PHE A 43 0.14 18.83 5.40
C PHE A 43 1.04 17.95 6.27
N LEU A 44 0.78 17.93 7.58
CA LEU A 44 1.60 17.19 8.54
C LEU A 44 1.58 15.68 8.25
N ALA A 45 0.40 15.14 7.97
CA ALA A 45 0.21 13.73 7.63
C ALA A 45 0.96 13.31 6.37
N SER A 46 0.77 14.04 5.26
CA SER A 46 1.39 13.71 3.98
C SER A 46 2.90 13.95 3.97
N ALA A 47 3.38 15.02 4.63
CA ALA A 47 4.80 15.25 4.81
C ALA A 47 5.44 14.12 5.65
N TYR A 48 4.80 13.72 6.74
CA TYR A 48 5.29 12.61 7.55
C TYR A 48 5.31 11.28 6.77
N ALA A 49 4.22 10.96 6.09
CA ALA A 49 4.12 9.74 5.28
C ALA A 49 5.22 9.68 4.20
N LEU A 50 5.46 10.77 3.48
CA LEU A 50 6.51 10.80 2.47
C LEU A 50 7.91 10.81 3.07
N PHE A 51 8.11 11.43 4.22
CA PHE A 51 9.38 11.34 4.93
C PHE A 51 9.71 9.88 5.25
N THR A 52 8.73 9.07 5.70
CA THR A 52 8.94 7.64 5.97
C THR A 52 9.21 6.78 4.74
N VAL A 53 8.89 7.26 3.54
CA VAL A 53 9.09 6.53 2.27
C VAL A 53 10.41 6.92 1.60
N PHE A 54 10.74 8.21 1.62
CA PHE A 54 11.85 8.77 0.86
C PHE A 54 13.06 9.19 1.72
N ASP A 55 12.96 9.10 3.06
CA ASP A 55 13.97 9.53 4.04
C ASP A 55 14.53 10.95 3.77
N SER A 56 13.72 11.79 3.11
CA SER A 56 14.16 13.10 2.64
C SER A 56 13.16 14.17 3.04
N ILE A 57 13.67 15.18 3.75
CA ILE A 57 12.86 16.26 4.33
C ILE A 57 12.32 17.19 3.23
N TYR A 58 13.14 17.54 2.24
CA TYR A 58 12.76 18.53 1.23
C TYR A 58 11.61 18.07 0.32
N PRO A 59 11.64 16.85 -0.28
CA PRO A 59 10.53 16.35 -1.08
C PRO A 59 9.26 16.15 -0.25
N ALA A 60 9.40 15.71 1.01
CA ALA A 60 8.30 15.53 1.93
C ALA A 60 7.57 16.85 2.23
N LEU A 61 8.31 17.93 2.51
CA LEU A 61 7.72 19.25 2.76
C LEU A 61 7.04 19.85 1.52
N ILE A 62 7.70 19.78 0.36
CA ILE A 62 7.16 20.33 -0.89
C ILE A 62 5.88 19.61 -1.28
N PHE A 63 5.91 18.28 -1.29
CA PHE A 63 4.72 17.50 -1.61
C PHE A 63 3.63 17.72 -0.57
N GLY A 64 3.97 17.71 0.72
CA GLY A 64 2.98 17.95 1.77
C GLY A 64 2.28 19.29 1.60
N PHE A 65 3.01 20.32 1.18
CA PHE A 65 2.46 21.65 0.89
C PHE A 65 1.50 21.63 -0.30
N VAL A 66 1.91 21.01 -1.42
CA VAL A 66 1.05 20.86 -2.60
C VAL A 66 -0.21 20.05 -2.28
N TRP A 67 -0.06 18.97 -1.52
CA TRP A 67 -1.17 18.12 -1.10
C TRP A 67 -2.14 18.87 -0.18
N SER A 68 -1.63 19.62 0.78
CA SER A 68 -2.41 20.48 1.66
C SER A 68 -3.21 21.53 0.90
N LEU A 69 -2.61 22.17 -0.11
CA LEU A 69 -3.32 23.11 -1.00
C LEU A 69 -4.43 22.44 -1.80
N LEU A 70 -4.23 21.20 -2.25
CA LEU A 70 -5.26 20.42 -2.94
C LEU A 70 -6.43 20.13 -2.02
N ILE A 71 -6.18 19.63 -0.80
CA ILE A 71 -7.23 19.35 0.19
C ILE A 71 -7.96 20.64 0.58
N PHE A 72 -7.23 21.72 0.84
CA PHE A 72 -7.80 23.03 1.13
C PHE A 72 -8.73 23.52 0.02
N ASN A 73 -8.28 23.43 -1.24
CA ASN A 73 -9.08 23.86 -2.38
C ASN A 73 -10.35 23.03 -2.53
N LEU A 74 -10.24 21.70 -2.36
CA LEU A 74 -11.35 20.78 -2.48
C LEU A 74 -12.39 20.97 -1.36
N ASP A 75 -11.94 21.05 -0.11
CA ASP A 75 -12.82 21.32 1.04
C ASP A 75 -13.53 22.65 0.91
N ARG A 76 -12.80 23.71 0.53
CA ARG A 76 -13.36 25.03 0.28
C ARG A 76 -14.40 25.00 -0.84
N PHE A 77 -14.11 24.30 -1.94
CA PHE A 77 -15.05 24.14 -3.06
C PHE A 77 -16.34 23.44 -2.61
N ILE A 78 -16.24 22.42 -1.77
CA ILE A 78 -17.40 21.64 -1.31
C ILE A 78 -18.25 22.45 -0.34
N VAL A 79 -17.63 23.12 0.64
CA VAL A 79 -18.37 24.00 1.56
C VAL A 79 -19.09 25.12 0.78
N SER A 80 -18.48 25.64 -0.29
CA SER A 80 -19.08 26.67 -1.13
C SER A 80 -20.22 26.17 -2.04
N THR A 81 -20.22 24.89 -2.38
CA THR A 81 -21.22 24.30 -3.30
C THR A 81 -22.41 23.66 -2.56
N ILE A 82 -22.25 23.28 -1.29
CA ILE A 82 -23.36 22.82 -0.44
C ILE A 82 -24.28 24.00 -0.13
N LYS A 83 -25.36 24.10 -0.92
CA LYS A 83 -26.45 25.05 -0.70
C LYS A 83 -27.49 24.42 0.21
N LYS A 84 -27.94 25.19 1.20
CA LYS A 84 -29.04 24.78 2.07
C LYS A 84 -30.33 24.71 1.29
N ARG A 85 -30.99 23.55 1.30
CA ARG A 85 -32.29 23.31 0.66
C ARG A 85 -33.28 22.83 1.71
N ASP A 86 -34.56 22.78 1.38
CA ASP A 86 -35.59 22.36 2.36
C ASP A 86 -35.54 20.86 2.68
N ARG A 87 -34.79 20.06 1.91
CA ARG A 87 -34.67 18.61 2.09
C ARG A 87 -33.24 18.20 2.44
N PHE A 88 -33.06 17.66 3.64
CA PHE A 88 -31.77 17.14 4.13
C PHE A 88 -31.16 16.06 3.22
N LEU A 89 -31.98 15.22 2.58
CA LEU A 89 -31.50 14.17 1.66
C LEU A 89 -30.79 14.75 0.43
N ASP A 90 -31.25 15.89 -0.08
CA ASP A 90 -30.65 16.55 -1.25
C ASP A 90 -29.32 17.22 -0.88
N GLU A 91 -29.15 17.65 0.37
CA GLU A 91 -27.88 18.14 0.91
C GLU A 91 -26.88 16.99 1.11
N PHE A 92 -27.35 15.86 1.66
CA PHE A 92 -26.51 14.68 1.87
C PHE A 92 -26.02 14.07 0.55
N LEU A 93 -26.89 14.01 -0.47
CA LEU A 93 -26.52 13.51 -1.80
C LEU A 93 -25.51 14.40 -2.53
N GLN A 94 -25.48 15.70 -2.23
CA GLN A 94 -24.42 16.60 -2.73
C GLN A 94 -23.09 16.38 -2.01
N ALA A 95 -23.13 15.93 -0.75
CA ALA A 95 -21.96 15.68 0.09
C ALA A 95 -21.34 14.28 -0.09
N THR A 96 -22.08 13.29 -0.64
CA THR A 96 -21.62 11.89 -0.76
C THR A 96 -20.31 11.69 -1.51
N PRO A 97 -20.04 12.35 -2.67
CA PRO A 97 -18.75 12.17 -3.36
C PRO A 97 -17.55 12.55 -2.47
N ARG A 98 -17.73 13.55 -1.60
CA ARG A 98 -16.69 13.95 -0.66
C ARG A 98 -16.55 13.00 0.51
N ILE A 99 -17.66 12.50 1.08
CA ILE A 99 -17.59 11.52 2.18
C ILE A 99 -16.83 10.28 1.72
N ALA A 100 -17.10 9.79 0.50
CA ALA A 100 -16.35 8.66 -0.07
C ALA A 100 -14.86 8.96 -0.20
N LEU A 101 -14.49 10.14 -0.71
CA LEU A 101 -13.10 10.55 -0.83
C LEU A 101 -12.42 10.74 0.54
N ALA A 102 -13.11 11.31 1.53
CA ALA A 102 -12.61 11.48 2.88
C ALA A 102 -12.33 10.14 3.56
N ILE A 103 -13.17 9.11 3.32
CA ILE A 103 -12.91 7.74 3.79
C ILE A 103 -11.62 7.19 3.17
N ILE A 104 -11.44 7.32 1.85
CA ILE A 104 -10.23 6.85 1.16
C ILE A 104 -9.00 7.54 1.73
N ILE A 105 -9.03 8.87 1.87
CA ILE A 105 -7.91 9.66 2.39
C ILE A 105 -7.62 9.29 3.84
N ALA A 106 -8.64 9.16 4.69
CA ALA A 106 -8.47 8.77 6.09
C ALA A 106 -7.79 7.39 6.23
N ILE A 107 -8.18 6.41 5.40
CA ILE A 107 -7.52 5.10 5.38
C ILE A 107 -6.04 5.24 4.99
N VAL A 108 -5.75 5.96 3.91
CA VAL A 108 -4.37 6.13 3.40
C VAL A 108 -3.48 6.86 4.40
N ILE A 109 -3.98 7.92 5.03
CA ILE A 109 -3.23 8.72 6.01
C ILE A 109 -3.07 8.00 7.36
N SER A 110 -4.07 7.23 7.78
CA SER A 110 -4.03 6.54 9.07
C SER A 110 -2.86 5.56 9.15
N LYS A 111 -2.52 4.84 8.08
CA LYS A 111 -1.54 3.74 8.13
C LYS A 111 -0.11 4.19 8.50
N PRO A 112 0.51 5.21 7.85
CA PRO A 112 1.82 5.69 8.26
C PRO A 112 1.85 6.23 9.70
N LEU A 113 0.78 6.91 10.12
CA LEU A 113 0.68 7.47 11.47
C LEU A 113 0.45 6.38 12.53
N GLU A 114 -0.33 5.35 12.22
CA GLU A 114 -0.48 4.16 13.07
C GLU A 114 0.86 3.47 13.30
N ILE A 115 1.66 3.27 12.24
CA ILE A 115 3.00 2.68 12.35
C ILE A 115 3.88 3.53 13.27
N LYS A 116 3.75 4.86 13.22
CA LYS A 116 4.52 5.74 14.09
C LYS A 116 4.05 5.74 15.53
N ILE A 117 2.73 5.79 15.74
CA ILE A 117 2.13 5.80 17.07
C ILE A 117 2.46 4.50 17.80
N PHE A 118 2.38 3.37 17.11
CA PHE A 118 2.66 2.04 17.66
C PHE A 118 4.08 1.55 17.42
N GLU A 119 5.04 2.46 17.20
CA GLU A 119 6.42 2.09 16.85
C GLU A 119 7.05 1.17 17.90
N LYS A 120 6.80 1.43 19.20
CA LYS A 120 7.35 0.61 20.30
C LYS A 120 6.75 -0.79 20.33
N GLU A 121 5.45 -0.89 20.14
CA GLU A 121 4.69 -2.14 20.12
C GLU A 121 5.09 -2.98 18.90
N ILE A 122 5.21 -2.35 17.73
CA ILE A 122 5.69 -2.96 16.49
C ILE A 122 7.12 -3.49 16.69
N ASN A 123 8.02 -2.69 17.25
CA ASN A 123 9.40 -3.12 17.51
C ASN A 123 9.46 -4.33 18.46
N THR A 124 8.54 -4.43 19.42
CA THR A 124 8.45 -5.58 20.33
C THR A 124 8.00 -6.84 19.58
N VAL A 125 7.00 -6.71 18.70
CA VAL A 125 6.54 -7.82 17.84
C VAL A 125 7.64 -8.25 16.87
N LEU A 126 8.32 -7.31 16.23
CA LEU A 126 9.45 -7.58 15.33
C LEU A 126 10.60 -8.27 16.06
N LEU A 127 10.94 -7.83 17.28
CA LEU A 127 11.97 -8.48 18.08
C LEU A 127 11.60 -9.94 18.38
N LYS A 128 10.32 -10.20 18.71
CA LYS A 128 9.82 -11.56 18.91
C LYS A 128 9.93 -12.40 17.64
N GLU A 129 9.53 -11.86 16.48
CA GLU A 129 9.65 -12.55 15.19
C GLU A 129 11.11 -12.83 14.80
N LYS A 130 12.02 -11.87 15.04
CA LYS A 130 13.46 -12.05 14.82
C LYS A 130 13.99 -13.19 15.68
N ASN A 131 13.66 -13.23 16.96
CA ASN A 131 14.05 -14.32 17.85
C ASN A 131 13.49 -15.68 17.40
N GLU A 132 12.24 -15.73 16.96
CA GLU A 132 11.62 -16.94 16.42
C GLU A 132 12.32 -17.41 15.13
N MET A 133 12.66 -16.48 14.22
CA MET A 133 13.42 -16.77 13.01
C MET A 133 14.85 -17.24 13.31
N GLU A 134 15.54 -16.62 14.26
CA GLU A 134 16.87 -17.06 14.70
C GLU A 134 16.84 -18.49 15.24
N LEU A 135 15.86 -18.80 16.10
CA LEU A 135 15.71 -20.12 16.67
C LEU A 135 15.39 -21.16 15.58
N ALA A 136 14.47 -20.82 14.67
CA ALA A 136 14.12 -21.68 13.55
C ALA A 136 15.32 -21.92 12.62
N ASN A 137 16.08 -20.88 12.29
CA ASN A 137 17.26 -20.95 11.45
C ASN A 137 18.37 -21.79 12.11
N LYS A 138 18.69 -21.54 13.39
CA LYS A 138 19.66 -22.36 14.16
C LYS A 138 19.23 -23.83 14.20
N LYS A 139 17.95 -24.11 14.34
CA LYS A 139 17.42 -25.49 14.32
C LYS A 139 17.52 -26.14 12.95
N GLN A 140 17.21 -25.43 11.87
CA GLN A 140 17.30 -25.93 10.50
C GLN A 140 18.75 -26.22 10.10
N ILE A 141 19.65 -25.27 10.35
CA ILE A 141 21.09 -25.43 10.10
C ILE A 141 21.64 -26.56 10.98
N GLY A 142 21.30 -26.59 12.27
CA GLY A 142 21.72 -27.65 13.18
C GLY A 142 21.27 -29.03 12.71
N THR A 143 20.02 -29.17 12.26
CA THR A 143 19.50 -30.44 11.73
C THR A 143 20.22 -30.87 10.45
N TYR A 144 20.54 -29.92 9.57
CA TYR A 144 21.28 -30.18 8.33
C TYR A 144 22.66 -30.80 8.59
N PHE A 145 23.42 -30.27 9.56
CA PHE A 145 24.76 -30.78 9.89
C PHE A 145 24.77 -31.93 10.92
N LYS A 146 23.67 -32.11 11.68
CA LYS A 146 23.58 -33.13 12.73
C LYS A 146 23.82 -34.54 12.19
N THR A 147 23.24 -34.87 11.04
CA THR A 147 23.40 -36.20 10.41
C THR A 147 24.87 -36.52 10.13
N ASP A 148 25.61 -35.57 9.57
CA ASP A 148 27.01 -35.77 9.21
C ASP A 148 27.92 -35.80 10.45
N LEU A 149 27.66 -34.92 11.44
CA LEU A 149 28.39 -34.91 12.71
C LEU A 149 28.16 -36.19 13.53
N ASP A 150 26.90 -36.65 13.63
CA ASP A 150 26.55 -37.86 14.36
C ASP A 150 27.12 -39.11 13.66
N LYS A 151 27.09 -39.16 12.33
CA LYS A 151 27.75 -40.22 11.53
C LYS A 151 29.26 -40.24 11.78
N ASN A 152 29.91 -39.09 11.73
CA ASN A 152 31.36 -38.99 11.93
C ASN A 152 31.77 -39.42 13.35
N LYS A 153 30.99 -39.02 14.37
CA LYS A 153 31.17 -39.48 15.76
C LYS A 153 30.99 -41.00 15.91
N ALA A 154 29.96 -41.58 15.27
CA ALA A 154 29.71 -43.01 15.30
C ALA A 154 30.85 -43.81 14.65
N GLU A 155 31.37 -43.34 13.51
CA GLU A 155 32.51 -43.97 12.82
C GLU A 155 33.80 -43.86 13.64
N ILE A 156 34.07 -42.72 14.30
CA ILE A 156 35.19 -42.59 15.24
C ILE A 156 35.06 -43.58 16.41
N ALA A 157 33.86 -43.71 16.98
CA ALA A 157 33.60 -44.65 18.07
C ALA A 157 33.82 -46.10 17.65
N ALA A 158 33.41 -46.48 16.44
CA ALA A 158 33.66 -47.81 15.88
C ALA A 158 35.17 -48.08 15.69
N LEU A 159 35.91 -47.13 15.11
CA LEU A 159 37.37 -47.27 14.93
C LEU A 159 38.12 -47.40 16.27
N LYS A 160 37.70 -46.65 17.29
CA LYS A 160 38.26 -46.76 18.66
C LYS A 160 37.92 -48.11 19.30
N ALA A 161 36.69 -48.61 19.12
CA ALA A 161 36.30 -49.93 19.59
C ALA A 161 37.10 -51.06 18.93
N ASP A 162 37.41 -50.95 17.64
CA ASP A 162 38.24 -51.93 16.93
C ASP A 162 39.67 -51.98 17.47
N ILE A 163 40.26 -50.82 17.80
CA ILE A 163 41.59 -50.74 18.44
C ILE A 163 41.56 -51.45 19.80
N VAL A 164 40.59 -51.11 20.66
CA VAL A 164 40.46 -51.70 22.01
C VAL A 164 40.23 -53.21 21.94
N LYS A 165 39.43 -53.68 20.97
CA LYS A 165 39.17 -55.11 20.76
C LYS A 165 40.46 -55.86 20.38
N LYS A 166 41.24 -55.33 19.44
CA LYS A 166 42.49 -55.97 18.99
C LYS A 166 43.59 -55.86 20.06
N GLU A 167 43.63 -54.76 20.81
CA GLU A 167 44.50 -54.60 21.98
C GLU A 167 44.21 -55.67 23.04
N LYS A 168 42.93 -55.91 23.34
CA LYS A 168 42.52 -56.98 24.24
C LYS A 168 42.96 -58.36 23.76
N GLU A 169 42.78 -58.67 22.46
CA GLU A 169 43.22 -59.93 21.86
C GLU A 169 44.74 -60.15 22.02
N VAL A 170 45.55 -59.10 21.80
CA VAL A 170 47.01 -59.15 21.99
C VAL A 170 47.36 -59.36 23.46
N ASN A 171 46.71 -58.65 24.39
CA ASN A 171 46.93 -58.79 25.83
C ASN A 171 46.53 -60.19 26.35
N ASP A 172 45.46 -60.77 25.80
CA ASP A 172 45.03 -62.13 26.11
C ASP A 172 46.08 -63.15 25.62
N LEU A 173 46.59 -63.00 24.39
CA LEU A 173 47.68 -63.84 23.85
C LEU A 173 48.98 -63.69 24.64
N TYR A 174 49.29 -62.48 25.11
CA TYR A 174 50.43 -62.21 25.99
C TYR A 174 50.35 -63.03 27.28
N SER A 175 49.18 -62.97 27.93
CA SER A 175 48.90 -63.70 29.16
C SER A 175 49.01 -65.22 28.96
N ILE A 176 48.56 -65.73 27.80
CA ILE A 176 48.61 -67.16 27.45
C ILE A 176 50.03 -67.70 27.29
N TYR A 177 50.97 -66.94 26.72
CA TYR A 177 52.35 -67.43 26.54
C TYR A 177 53.22 -67.21 27.79
N ILE A 178 52.97 -66.16 28.58
CA ILE A 178 53.69 -65.92 29.84
C ILE A 178 53.35 -67.01 30.87
N THR A 179 52.06 -67.33 31.04
CA THR A 179 51.63 -68.40 31.95
C THR A 179 52.12 -69.78 31.54
N GLU A 180 52.36 -70.01 30.24
CA GLU A 180 53.05 -71.21 29.75
C GLU A 180 54.52 -71.25 30.19
N ALA A 181 55.24 -70.12 30.10
CA ALA A 181 56.64 -70.04 30.55
C ALA A 181 56.79 -70.21 32.07
N GLU A 182 55.84 -69.68 32.82
CA GLU A 182 55.75 -69.80 34.28
C GLU A 182 55.27 -71.18 34.75
N GLY A 183 54.78 -72.03 33.84
CA GLY A 183 54.26 -73.36 34.16
C GLY A 183 52.94 -73.35 34.93
N THR A 184 52.24 -72.21 34.97
CA THR A 184 50.97 -72.02 35.70
C THR A 184 49.75 -72.42 34.85
N ALA A 185 49.91 -72.47 33.53
CA ALA A 185 48.87 -72.91 32.59
C ALA A 185 49.45 -73.76 31.44
N GLY A 186 48.60 -74.49 30.70
CA GLY A 186 49.01 -75.28 29.54
C GLY A 186 49.80 -76.56 29.89
N THR A 187 51.06 -76.69 29.44
CA THR A 187 51.86 -77.91 29.66
C THR A 187 52.33 -78.10 31.10
N LYS A 188 52.18 -77.07 31.95
CA LYS A 188 52.61 -77.04 33.36
C LYS A 188 54.09 -77.33 33.58
N LYS A 189 54.92 -77.11 32.56
CA LYS A 189 56.38 -77.26 32.64
C LYS A 189 57.00 -75.88 32.65
N LEU A 190 57.84 -75.62 33.66
CA LEU A 190 58.58 -74.37 33.77
C LEU A 190 59.59 -74.26 32.61
N GLY A 191 59.58 -73.13 31.90
CA GLY A 191 60.59 -72.80 30.89
C GLY A 191 60.06 -72.59 29.47
N LYS A 192 61.00 -72.29 28.55
CA LYS A 192 60.70 -71.84 27.18
C LYS A 192 60.81 -72.99 26.16
N GLY A 193 59.81 -73.86 26.15
CA GLY A 193 59.72 -75.01 25.22
C GLY A 193 59.15 -74.68 23.82
N PRO A 194 58.98 -75.69 22.95
CA PRO A 194 58.42 -75.51 21.60
C PRO A 194 56.98 -74.96 21.60
N VAL A 195 56.15 -75.35 22.56
CA VAL A 195 54.78 -74.81 22.73
C VAL A 195 54.78 -73.33 23.12
N TYR A 196 55.73 -72.91 23.97
CA TYR A 196 55.96 -71.50 24.28
C TYR A 196 56.36 -70.72 23.02
N LYS A 197 57.25 -71.29 22.19
CA LYS A 197 57.70 -70.66 20.94
C LYS A 197 56.53 -70.43 19.98
N GLU A 198 55.65 -71.42 19.77
CA GLU A 198 54.47 -71.28 18.90
C GLU A 198 53.49 -70.23 19.44
N LYS A 199 53.21 -70.24 20.75
CA LYS A 199 52.33 -69.23 21.39
C LYS A 199 52.90 -67.82 21.31
N ARG A 200 54.23 -67.69 21.46
CA ARG A 200 54.93 -66.41 21.28
C ARG A 200 54.89 -65.94 19.83
N GLU A 201 55.11 -66.82 18.86
CA GLU A 201 55.00 -66.47 17.44
C GLU A 201 53.59 -65.99 17.07
N LYS A 202 52.53 -66.60 17.64
CA LYS A 202 51.14 -66.13 17.50
C LYS A 202 50.93 -64.74 18.10
N HIS A 203 51.46 -64.48 19.30
CA HIS A 203 51.43 -63.15 19.90
C HIS A 203 52.19 -62.13 19.04
N ASP A 204 53.41 -62.45 18.60
CA ASP A 204 54.26 -61.54 17.84
C ASP A 204 53.65 -61.21 16.47
N ALA A 205 52.92 -62.16 15.86
CA ALA A 205 52.10 -61.91 14.67
C ALA A 205 50.90 -60.99 14.97
N ALA A 206 50.13 -61.28 16.03
CA ALA A 206 48.99 -60.47 16.43
C ALA A 206 49.40 -59.04 16.86
N LEU A 207 50.59 -58.88 17.45
CA LEU A 207 51.16 -57.59 17.83
C LEU A 207 51.47 -56.74 16.59
N LYS A 208 52.08 -57.32 15.55
CA LYS A 208 52.33 -56.63 14.27
C LYS A 208 51.03 -56.22 13.58
N GLU A 209 50.02 -57.08 13.60
CA GLU A 209 48.67 -56.75 13.10
C GLU A 209 48.05 -55.60 13.90
N PHE A 210 48.17 -55.62 15.23
CA PHE A 210 47.68 -54.55 16.10
C PHE A 210 48.38 -53.23 15.83
N GLU A 211 49.70 -53.18 15.74
CA GLU A 211 50.45 -51.96 15.43
C GLU A 211 50.02 -51.36 14.07
N THR A 212 49.83 -52.22 13.08
CA THR A 212 49.35 -51.81 11.75
C THR A 212 47.93 -51.27 11.82
N LEU A 213 47.01 -52.01 12.46
CA LEU A 213 45.61 -51.62 12.64
C LEU A 213 45.48 -50.32 13.43
N LYS A 214 46.23 -50.18 14.51
CA LYS A 214 46.28 -48.98 15.34
C LYS A 214 46.73 -47.78 14.52
N LYS A 215 47.85 -47.88 13.80
CA LYS A 215 48.36 -46.79 12.96
C LYS A 215 47.35 -46.38 11.87
N THR A 216 46.71 -47.35 11.22
CA THR A 216 45.69 -47.07 10.20
C THR A 216 44.44 -46.43 10.80
N ASN A 217 43.93 -46.95 11.92
CA ASN A 217 42.73 -46.42 12.55
C ASN A 217 42.96 -45.06 13.21
N GLU A 218 44.13 -44.81 13.81
CA GLU A 218 44.52 -43.50 14.34
C GLU A 218 44.60 -42.45 13.22
N ALA A 219 45.15 -42.79 12.06
CA ALA A 219 45.16 -41.89 10.89
C ALA A 219 43.73 -41.57 10.42
N LYS A 220 42.84 -42.57 10.34
CA LYS A 220 41.42 -42.37 9.98
C LYS A 220 40.67 -41.54 11.03
N ILE A 221 40.94 -41.76 12.31
CA ILE A 221 40.35 -40.98 13.40
C ILE A 221 40.79 -39.52 13.28
N ALA A 222 42.08 -39.25 13.07
CA ALA A 222 42.59 -37.89 12.91
C ALA A 222 41.95 -37.15 11.72
N GLU A 223 41.79 -37.84 10.58
CA GLU A 223 41.10 -37.29 9.41
C GLU A 223 39.63 -36.97 9.71
N LYS A 224 38.92 -37.88 10.40
CA LYS A 224 37.54 -37.69 10.81
C LYS A 224 37.36 -36.59 11.84
N GLU A 225 38.25 -36.49 12.83
CA GLU A 225 38.25 -35.41 13.80
C GLU A 225 38.46 -34.06 13.13
N LYS A 226 39.38 -33.97 12.15
CA LYS A 226 39.56 -32.78 11.31
C LYS A 226 38.31 -32.43 10.52
N ALA A 227 37.67 -33.42 9.89
CA ALA A 227 36.40 -33.21 9.18
C ALA A 227 35.26 -32.76 10.12
N GLY A 228 35.22 -33.25 11.36
CA GLY A 228 34.26 -32.83 12.38
C GLY A 228 34.45 -31.37 12.80
N VAL A 229 35.70 -30.94 12.99
CA VAL A 229 36.03 -29.52 13.25
C VAL A 229 35.63 -28.64 12.08
N GLN A 230 35.89 -29.08 10.84
CA GLN A 230 35.51 -28.35 9.64
C GLN A 230 33.98 -28.19 9.53
N LEU A 231 33.22 -29.28 9.74
CA LEU A 231 31.75 -29.26 9.73
C LEU A 231 31.17 -28.33 10.81
N GLN A 232 31.78 -28.30 12.00
CA GLN A 232 31.37 -27.38 13.05
C GLN A 232 31.66 -25.92 12.68
N ALA A 233 32.84 -25.65 12.10
CA ALA A 233 33.17 -24.32 11.61
C ALA A 233 32.23 -23.86 10.47
N ASP A 234 31.85 -24.76 9.57
CA ASP A 234 30.91 -24.47 8.49
C ASP A 234 29.48 -24.21 9.01
N LEU A 235 29.07 -24.92 10.07
CA LEU A 235 27.81 -24.64 10.79
C LEU A 235 27.83 -23.22 11.36
N ASP A 236 28.86 -22.88 12.14
CA ASP A 236 28.98 -21.57 12.79
C ASP A 236 29.09 -20.44 11.74
N LYS A 237 29.76 -20.73 10.62
CA LYS A 237 29.82 -19.83 9.47
C LYS A 237 28.45 -19.62 8.82
N LYS A 238 27.65 -20.67 8.59
CA LYS A 238 26.29 -20.50 8.04
C LYS A 238 25.37 -19.74 8.98
N VAL A 239 25.46 -19.98 10.30
CA VAL A 239 24.70 -19.23 11.30
C VAL A 239 25.10 -17.75 11.28
N SER A 240 26.39 -17.45 11.28
CA SER A 240 26.87 -16.06 11.22
C SER A 240 26.57 -15.34 9.90
N GLN A 241 26.51 -16.06 8.78
CA GLN A 241 26.11 -15.49 7.47
C GLN A 241 24.62 -15.15 7.39
N THR A 242 23.77 -15.87 8.12
CA THR A 242 22.32 -15.67 8.10
C THR A 242 21.85 -14.66 9.16
N GLN A 243 22.63 -14.45 10.22
CA GLN A 243 22.33 -13.49 11.28
C GLN A 243 22.05 -12.06 10.76
N PRO A 244 22.85 -11.46 9.86
CA PRO A 244 22.60 -10.10 9.36
C PRO A 244 21.32 -10.00 8.53
N ILE A 245 20.90 -11.09 7.87
CA ILE A 245 19.67 -11.12 7.07
C ILE A 245 18.45 -11.06 8.00
N ILE A 246 18.49 -11.75 9.13
CA ILE A 246 17.44 -11.73 10.15
C ILE A 246 17.42 -10.39 10.88
N GLU A 247 18.59 -9.84 11.20
CA GLU A 247 18.70 -8.50 11.81
C GLU A 247 18.15 -7.41 10.88
N GLY A 248 18.37 -7.55 9.57
CA GLY A 248 17.83 -6.68 8.52
C GLY A 248 16.33 -6.85 8.24
N PHE A 249 15.64 -7.77 8.92
CA PHE A 249 14.18 -7.94 8.81
C PHE A 249 13.45 -6.80 9.54
N ASP A 250 13.41 -5.62 8.91
CA ASP A 250 12.73 -4.43 9.44
C ASP A 250 12.14 -3.54 8.32
N GLY A 251 11.87 -4.12 7.15
CA GLY A 251 11.24 -3.39 6.05
C GLY A 251 9.82 -2.94 6.37
N LEU A 252 9.27 -2.00 5.58
CA LEU A 252 7.91 -1.49 5.72
C LEU A 252 6.86 -2.61 5.80
N MET A 253 7.01 -3.66 4.99
CA MET A 253 6.10 -4.81 5.00
C MET A 253 6.14 -5.58 6.33
N ALA A 254 7.33 -5.73 6.93
CA ALA A 254 7.47 -6.37 8.25
C ALA A 254 6.76 -5.53 9.32
N ARG A 255 6.91 -4.20 9.26
CA ARG A 255 6.20 -3.27 10.16
C ARG A 255 4.68 -3.32 9.99
N ILE A 256 4.16 -3.43 8.76
CA ILE A 256 2.73 -3.60 8.49
C ILE A 256 2.22 -4.95 9.04
N ASN A 257 2.97 -6.03 8.83
CA ASN A 257 2.60 -7.35 9.36
C ASN A 257 2.61 -7.37 10.89
N ALA A 258 3.60 -6.74 11.51
CA ALA A 258 3.67 -6.58 12.95
C ALA A 258 2.52 -5.72 13.49
N LEU A 259 2.15 -4.63 12.81
CA LEU A 259 0.99 -3.80 13.15
C LEU A 259 -0.31 -4.63 13.10
N ASN A 260 -0.49 -5.48 12.08
CA ASN A 260 -1.67 -6.35 11.97
C ASN A 260 -1.76 -7.44 13.05
N LYS A 261 -0.68 -7.70 13.80
CA LYS A 261 -0.68 -8.59 14.97
C LYS A 261 -1.12 -7.88 16.25
N LEU A 262 -1.15 -6.54 16.27
CA LEU A 262 -1.69 -5.78 17.39
C LEU A 262 -3.23 -5.81 17.38
N PRO A 263 -3.89 -5.52 18.51
CA PRO A 263 -5.34 -5.37 18.54
C PRO A 263 -5.80 -4.35 17.49
N TRP A 264 -6.85 -4.69 16.73
CA TRP A 264 -7.34 -3.85 15.62
C TRP A 264 -8.04 -2.57 16.10
N LEU A 265 -8.60 -2.59 17.32
CA LEU A 265 -9.45 -1.53 17.86
C LEU A 265 -8.75 -0.16 17.91
N PRO A 266 -7.50 -0.01 18.40
CA PRO A 266 -6.80 1.27 18.40
C PRO A 266 -6.54 1.82 16.99
N SER A 267 -6.16 0.98 16.03
CA SER A 267 -6.01 1.37 14.61
C SER A 267 -7.33 1.90 14.06
N PHE A 268 -8.43 1.18 14.31
CA PHE A 268 -9.76 1.62 13.89
C PHE A 268 -10.16 2.97 14.50
N PHE A 269 -9.87 3.22 15.78
CA PHE A 269 -10.12 4.52 16.41
C PHE A 269 -9.29 5.66 15.81
N ILE A 270 -8.03 5.41 15.44
CA ILE A 270 -7.19 6.41 14.77
C ILE A 270 -7.76 6.73 13.38
N MET A 271 -8.15 5.71 12.61
CA MET A 271 -8.81 5.90 11.32
C MET A 271 -10.12 6.70 11.47
N LEU A 272 -10.95 6.38 12.48
CA LEU A 272 -12.17 7.12 12.77
C LEU A 272 -11.89 8.57 13.18
N LEU A 273 -10.82 8.82 13.93
CA LEU A 273 -10.40 10.18 14.30
C LEU A 273 -10.07 11.01 13.05
N PHE A 274 -9.26 10.46 12.13
CA PHE A 274 -8.97 11.14 10.87
C PHE A 274 -10.22 11.34 10.01
N LEU A 275 -11.08 10.33 9.93
CA LEU A 275 -12.35 10.43 9.23
C LEU A 275 -13.23 11.54 9.82
N ALA A 276 -13.33 11.64 11.14
CA ALA A 276 -14.11 12.66 11.82
C ALA A 276 -13.53 14.07 11.59
N ILE A 277 -12.20 14.21 11.59
CA ILE A 277 -11.55 15.49 11.30
C ILE A 277 -11.79 15.90 9.85
N GLU A 278 -11.57 15.01 8.88
CA GLU A 278 -11.76 15.27 7.44
C GLU A 278 -13.22 15.55 7.07
N THR A 279 -14.18 14.90 7.74
CA THR A 279 -15.62 15.12 7.50
C THR A 279 -16.19 16.29 8.30
N SER A 280 -15.42 16.86 9.24
CA SER A 280 -15.87 17.94 10.12
C SER A 280 -16.45 19.16 9.38
N PRO A 281 -15.82 19.69 8.30
CA PRO A 281 -16.38 20.85 7.59
C PRO A 281 -17.77 20.57 6.97
N ILE A 282 -17.96 19.35 6.46
CA ILE A 282 -19.22 18.90 5.85
C ILE A 282 -20.27 18.71 6.92
N ILE A 283 -19.92 18.01 8.01
CA ILE A 283 -20.82 17.77 9.15
C ILE A 283 -21.25 19.11 9.75
N ALA A 284 -20.30 20.05 9.95
CA ALA A 284 -20.59 21.38 10.44
C ALA A 284 -21.56 22.14 9.52
N LYS A 285 -21.37 22.06 8.20
CA LYS A 285 -22.27 22.69 7.23
C LYS A 285 -23.64 22.00 7.17
N LEU A 286 -23.71 20.68 7.26
CA LEU A 286 -24.96 19.90 7.23
C LEU A 286 -25.80 20.11 8.51
N LEU A 287 -25.16 20.13 9.69
CA LEU A 287 -25.85 20.33 10.97
C LEU A 287 -26.22 21.79 11.25
N ALA A 288 -25.51 22.74 10.65
CA ALA A 288 -25.82 24.16 10.75
C ALA A 288 -27.26 24.45 10.26
N PRO A 289 -28.11 25.12 11.06
CA PRO A 289 -29.44 25.54 10.62
C PRO A 289 -29.33 26.62 9.53
N LYS A 290 -30.38 26.75 8.70
CA LYS A 290 -30.53 27.85 7.74
C LYS A 290 -30.42 29.18 8.50
N GLY A 291 -29.45 30.01 8.11
CA GLY A 291 -29.19 31.31 8.70
C GLY A 291 -29.54 32.46 7.77
N GLU A 292 -29.32 33.70 8.24
CA GLU A 292 -29.60 34.93 7.49
C GLU A 292 -28.94 34.95 6.11
N PHE A 293 -27.69 34.47 6.04
CA PHE A 293 -26.95 34.35 4.79
C PHE A 293 -27.64 33.40 3.80
N ASP A 294 -28.11 32.24 4.27
CA ASP A 294 -28.72 31.23 3.42
C ASP A 294 -30.03 31.76 2.80
N PHE A 295 -30.81 32.54 3.56
CA PHE A 295 -32.03 33.20 3.05
C PHE A 295 -31.72 34.30 2.03
N LYS A 296 -30.73 35.17 2.30
CA LYS A 296 -30.32 36.21 1.34
C LYS A 296 -29.78 35.60 0.04
N GLN A 297 -29.05 34.49 0.14
CA GLN A 297 -28.56 33.76 -1.03
C GLN A 297 -29.73 33.16 -1.84
N GLU A 298 -30.70 32.55 -1.17
CA GLU A 298 -31.90 31.98 -1.79
C GLU A 298 -32.76 33.07 -2.48
N GLU A 299 -32.90 34.23 -1.86
CA GLU A 299 -33.60 35.40 -2.42
C GLU A 299 -32.90 35.91 -3.68
N ALA A 300 -31.58 36.12 -3.64
CA ALA A 300 -30.80 36.57 -4.79
C ALA A 300 -30.92 35.61 -5.98
N GLU A 301 -30.85 34.29 -5.73
CA GLU A 301 -31.01 33.27 -6.76
C GLU A 301 -32.42 33.24 -7.35
N THR A 302 -33.44 33.41 -6.51
CA THR A 302 -34.84 33.40 -6.95
C THR A 302 -35.18 34.66 -7.75
N ALA A 303 -34.71 35.83 -7.32
CA ALA A 303 -34.86 37.10 -8.04
C ALA A 303 -34.20 37.05 -9.42
N MET A 304 -32.98 36.48 -9.52
CA MET A 304 -32.31 36.27 -10.79
C MET A 304 -33.11 35.33 -11.71
N LYS A 305 -33.59 34.19 -11.19
CA LYS A 305 -34.41 33.25 -11.96
C LYS A 305 -35.70 33.88 -12.46
N ALA A 306 -36.40 34.64 -11.64
CA ALA A 306 -37.63 35.34 -12.01
C ALA A 306 -37.36 36.34 -13.14
N THR A 307 -36.29 37.13 -13.02
CA THR A 307 -35.87 38.11 -14.05
C THR A 307 -35.53 37.41 -15.37
N LEU A 308 -34.78 36.31 -15.32
CA LEU A 308 -34.44 35.52 -16.52
C LEU A 308 -35.68 34.90 -17.17
N ALA A 309 -36.61 34.38 -16.38
CA ALA A 309 -37.87 33.83 -16.87
C ALA A 309 -38.73 34.90 -17.54
N GLN A 310 -38.85 36.08 -16.93
CA GLN A 310 -39.56 37.23 -17.51
C GLN A 310 -38.93 37.69 -18.81
N ASN A 311 -37.60 37.86 -18.85
CA ASN A 311 -36.88 38.27 -20.05
C ASN A 311 -37.04 37.25 -21.19
N LYS A 312 -37.01 35.95 -20.86
CA LYS A 312 -37.26 34.89 -21.84
C LYS A 312 -38.68 34.98 -22.39
N TYR A 313 -39.68 35.12 -21.52
CA TYR A 313 -41.08 35.25 -21.92
C TYR A 313 -41.31 36.48 -22.82
N GLN A 314 -40.75 37.63 -22.47
CA GLN A 314 -40.83 38.85 -23.29
C GLN A 314 -40.18 38.67 -24.66
N ARG A 315 -39.01 38.02 -24.73
CA ARG A 315 -38.35 37.70 -26.01
C ARG A 315 -39.19 36.76 -26.87
N ASP A 316 -39.75 35.72 -26.29
CA ASP A 316 -40.63 34.78 -27.01
C ASP A 316 -41.88 35.48 -27.54
N LEU A 317 -42.48 36.38 -26.74
CA LEU A 317 -43.62 37.19 -27.18
C LEU A 317 -43.22 38.13 -28.33
N LEU A 318 -42.09 38.83 -28.23
CA LEU A 318 -41.59 39.71 -29.29
C LEU A 318 -41.36 38.96 -30.60
N VAL A 319 -40.77 37.75 -30.56
CA VAL A 319 -40.56 36.93 -31.75
C VAL A 319 -41.90 36.50 -32.37
N LYS A 320 -42.85 36.03 -31.56
CA LYS A 320 -44.19 35.63 -32.03
C LYS A 320 -44.94 36.80 -32.65
N THR A 321 -45.00 37.94 -31.96
CA THR A 321 -45.65 39.15 -32.45
C THR A 321 -44.99 39.66 -33.72
N SER A 322 -43.65 39.61 -33.80
CA SER A 322 -42.93 39.96 -35.03
C SER A 322 -43.29 39.00 -36.18
N ALA A 323 -43.32 37.68 -35.95
CA ALA A 323 -43.71 36.71 -36.96
C ALA A 323 -45.15 36.94 -37.44
N GLU A 324 -46.10 37.10 -36.53
CA GLU A 324 -47.50 37.41 -36.85
C GLU A 324 -47.65 38.73 -37.62
N MET A 325 -46.88 39.76 -37.28
CA MET A 325 -46.84 41.02 -38.01
C MET A 325 -46.32 40.83 -39.43
N HIS A 326 -45.24 40.06 -39.61
CA HIS A 326 -44.71 39.75 -40.94
C HIS A 326 -45.72 38.94 -41.75
N ASP A 327 -46.34 37.92 -41.17
CA ASP A 327 -47.36 37.11 -41.85
C ASP A 327 -48.53 37.98 -42.34
N ARG A 328 -49.00 38.93 -41.52
CA ARG A 328 -50.03 39.90 -41.93
C ARG A 328 -49.56 40.81 -43.05
N VAL A 329 -48.34 41.36 -42.96
CA VAL A 329 -47.77 42.21 -44.01
C VAL A 329 -47.61 41.45 -45.33
N TYR A 330 -47.14 40.20 -45.30
CA TYR A 330 -47.02 39.36 -46.49
C TYR A 330 -48.39 38.92 -47.04
N ALA A 331 -49.39 38.69 -46.19
CA ALA A 331 -50.76 38.43 -46.62
C ALA A 331 -51.36 39.64 -47.36
N ASP A 332 -51.20 40.85 -46.81
CA ASP A 332 -51.63 42.09 -47.46
C ASP A 332 -50.92 42.29 -48.81
N ILE A 333 -49.60 42.01 -48.88
CA ILE A 333 -48.83 42.06 -50.14
C ILE A 333 -49.31 41.00 -51.14
N ALA A 334 -49.70 39.81 -50.68
CA ALA A 334 -50.19 38.74 -51.55
C ALA A 334 -51.54 39.08 -52.21
N GLU A 335 -52.36 39.90 -51.56
CA GLU A 335 -53.64 40.40 -52.10
C GLU A 335 -53.48 41.68 -52.95
N ASP A 336 -52.27 42.23 -53.06
CA ASP A 336 -51.98 43.43 -53.84
C ASP A 336 -52.17 43.15 -55.35
N LYS A 337 -53.22 43.75 -55.91
CA LYS A 337 -53.56 43.64 -57.34
C LYS A 337 -52.46 44.15 -58.26
N GLY A 338 -51.73 45.19 -57.87
CA GLY A 338 -50.63 45.74 -58.66
C GLY A 338 -49.45 44.77 -58.74
N LEU A 339 -49.13 44.09 -57.64
CA LEU A 339 -48.08 43.07 -57.61
C LEU A 339 -48.49 41.82 -58.40
N PHE A 340 -49.76 41.41 -58.30
CA PHE A 340 -50.33 40.31 -59.09
C PHE A 340 -50.29 40.59 -60.60
N ASP A 341 -50.71 41.79 -61.02
CA ASP A 341 -50.68 42.19 -62.43
C ASP A 341 -49.25 42.25 -62.98
N LEU A 342 -48.29 42.72 -62.16
CA LEU A 342 -46.87 42.73 -62.50
C LEU A 342 -46.29 41.30 -62.61
N GLN A 343 -46.59 40.40 -61.66
CA GLN A 343 -46.20 39.00 -61.76
C GLN A 343 -46.84 38.30 -62.97
N ARG A 344 -48.11 38.58 -63.25
CA ARG A 344 -48.81 38.05 -64.44
C ARG A 344 -48.16 38.51 -65.73
N LYS A 345 -47.78 39.79 -65.82
CA LYS A 345 -47.06 40.35 -66.98
C LYS A 345 -45.71 39.65 -67.16
N ASN A 346 -44.92 39.55 -66.09
CA ASN A 346 -43.59 38.91 -66.15
C ASN A 346 -43.70 37.41 -66.48
N ALA A 347 -44.66 36.70 -65.90
CA ALA A 347 -44.90 35.29 -66.18
C ALA A 347 -45.35 35.07 -67.64
N LYS A 348 -46.19 35.96 -68.18
CA LYS A 348 -46.59 35.93 -69.59
C LYS A 348 -45.41 36.15 -70.52
N GLU A 349 -44.57 37.14 -70.26
CA GLU A 349 -43.35 37.41 -71.03
C GLU A 349 -42.38 36.21 -71.01
N LEU A 350 -42.24 35.57 -69.85
CA LEU A 350 -41.38 34.39 -69.69
C LEU A 350 -41.92 33.17 -70.45
N LEU A 351 -43.25 32.96 -70.45
CA LEU A 351 -43.91 31.92 -71.22
C LEU A 351 -43.84 32.17 -72.73
N GLU A 352 -43.98 33.42 -73.17
CA GLU A 352 -43.78 33.82 -74.58
C GLU A 352 -42.34 33.53 -75.02
N LEU A 353 -41.35 33.92 -74.23
CA LEU A 353 -39.93 33.61 -74.48
C LEU A 353 -39.65 32.10 -74.53
N GLN A 354 -40.23 31.32 -73.61
CA GLN A 354 -40.10 29.86 -73.63
C GLN A 354 -40.77 29.24 -74.87
N SER A 355 -41.96 29.72 -75.26
CA SER A 355 -42.66 29.26 -76.45
C SER A 355 -41.89 29.59 -77.73
N HIS A 356 -41.38 30.82 -77.87
CA HIS A 356 -40.54 31.22 -78.99
C HIS A 356 -39.28 30.36 -79.08
N LYS A 357 -38.56 30.16 -77.97
CA LYS A 357 -37.39 29.27 -77.93
C LYS A 357 -37.73 27.82 -78.27
N PHE A 358 -38.88 27.32 -77.82
CA PHE A 358 -39.33 25.96 -78.15
C PHE A 358 -39.60 25.81 -79.66
N VAL A 359 -40.28 26.80 -80.28
CA VAL A 359 -40.56 26.82 -81.72
C VAL A 359 -39.28 26.98 -82.53
N GLU A 360 -38.37 27.87 -82.14
CA GLU A 360 -37.04 28.00 -82.78
C GLU A 360 -36.27 26.68 -82.73
N LYS A 361 -36.28 26.01 -81.57
CA LYS A 361 -35.63 24.72 -81.41
C LYS A 361 -36.24 23.65 -82.32
N GLN A 362 -37.57 23.58 -82.44
CA GLN A 362 -38.21 22.66 -83.39
C GLN A 362 -37.89 22.99 -84.85
N LYS A 363 -37.88 24.26 -85.25
CA LYS A 363 -37.51 24.69 -86.60
C LYS A 363 -36.06 24.36 -86.97
N ALA A 364 -35.13 24.38 -86.00
CA ALA A 364 -33.74 24.00 -86.22
C ALA A 364 -33.53 22.47 -86.33
N THR A 365 -34.55 21.67 -86.03
CA THR A 365 -34.49 20.19 -86.08
C THR A 365 -35.21 19.60 -87.30
N LEU A 366 -35.93 20.42 -88.07
CA LEU A 366 -36.43 20.15 -89.43
C LEU A 366 -35.41 20.65 -90.43
#